data_AF-A0A8X6QYR4-F1
#
_entry.id   AF-A0A8X6QYR4-F1
#
_cell.length_a   1.000
_cell.length_b   1.000
_cell.length_c   1.000
_cell.angle_alpha   90.00
_cell.angle_beta   90.00
_cell.angle_gamma   90.00
#
_symmetry.space_group_name_H-M   'P 1'
#
loop_
_entity.id
_entity.type
_entity.pdbx_description
1 polymer ?
#
loop_
_entity_poly.entity_id
_entity_poly.type
_entity_poly.pdbx_seq_one_letter_code
_entity_poly.pdbx_strand_id
1 'polypeptide(L)'
;MILLEGRFGIEKSKNRAREIMFWPGMSKSVEKMVSECEVCQKFQRANIKEPLLAHEVPKRPFEKIGMDIMTYKSVDYLSCVTFQN
;
A
#
# COMPACT_ATOMS: atom_id res chain seq x y z
N MET A 1 -30.01 3.98 2.20
CA MET A 1 -29.13 3.08 2.98
C MET A 1 -28.26 2.25 2.03
N ILE A 2 -27.42 2.89 1.19
CA ILE A 2 -26.57 2.21 0.16
C ILE A 2 -25.08 2.57 0.34
N LEU A 3 -24.75 3.54 1.19
CA LEU A 3 -23.36 3.97 1.43
C LEU A 3 -22.62 3.14 2.51
N LEU A 4 -23.33 2.22 3.19
CA LEU A 4 -22.85 1.55 4.41
C LEU A 4 -22.01 0.29 4.17
N GLU A 5 -21.89 -0.22 2.94
CA GLU A 5 -21.07 -1.40 2.67
C GLU A 5 -19.55 -1.11 2.57
N GLY A 6 -19.09 0.01 3.14
CA GLY A 6 -17.82 0.15 3.87
C GLY A 6 -16.50 -0.28 3.20
N ARG A 7 -16.48 -0.52 1.89
CA ARG A 7 -15.30 -1.00 1.15
C ARG A 7 -14.81 -0.05 0.07
N PHE A 8 -15.47 1.09 -0.07
CA PHE A 8 -15.11 2.10 -1.04
C PHE A 8 -14.32 3.23 -0.36
N GLY A 9 -13.20 3.62 -0.96
CA GLY A 9 -12.47 4.80 -0.50
C GLY A 9 -13.32 6.07 -0.58
N ILE A 10 -12.89 7.12 0.13
CA ILE A 10 -13.61 8.39 0.32
C ILE A 10 -14.22 8.93 -0.99
N GLU A 11 -13.45 8.97 -2.07
CA GLU A 11 -13.91 9.52 -3.36
C GLU A 11 -15.01 8.69 -4.02
N LYS A 12 -14.94 7.35 -3.95
CA LYS A 12 -16.01 6.49 -4.48
C LYS A 12 -17.31 6.67 -3.70
N SER A 13 -17.21 6.79 -2.37
CA SER A 13 -18.37 7.03 -1.51
C SER A 13 -19.01 8.39 -1.79
N LYS A 14 -18.22 9.44 -2.04
CA LYS A 14 -18.73 10.76 -2.47
C LYS A 14 -19.44 10.70 -3.81
N ASN A 15 -18.84 10.02 -4.80
CA ASN A 15 -19.44 9.92 -6.14
C ASN A 15 -20.77 9.18 -6.09
N ARG A 16 -20.86 8.08 -5.34
CA ARG A 16 -22.11 7.35 -5.18
C ARG A 16 -23.18 8.17 -4.45
N ALA A 17 -22.80 8.98 -3.46
CA ALA A 17 -23.73 9.87 -2.78
C ALA A 17 -24.30 10.93 -3.75
N ARG A 18 -23.45 11.51 -4.61
CA ARG A 18 -23.83 12.52 -5.63
C ARG A 18 -24.80 11.98 -6.67
N GLU A 19 -24.80 10.69 -6.96
CA GLU A 19 -25.73 10.06 -7.91
C GLU A 19 -27.17 10.01 -7.39
N ILE A 20 -27.36 10.05 -6.07
CA ILE A 20 -28.65 9.73 -5.45
C ILE A 20 -29.27 10.95 -4.78
N MET A 21 -28.46 11.88 -4.25
CA MET A 21 -28.94 13.05 -3.53
C MET A 21 -27.88 14.14 -3.38
N PHE A 22 -28.30 15.34 -3.03
CA PHE A 22 -27.43 16.47 -2.74
C PHE A 22 -27.91 17.25 -1.51
N TRP A 23 -26.97 17.65 -0.65
CA TRP A 23 -27.20 18.61 0.42
C TRP A 23 -25.91 19.39 0.75
N PRO A 24 -26.02 20.62 1.31
CA PRO A 24 -24.86 21.39 1.75
C PRO A 24 -24.03 20.62 2.79
N GLY A 25 -22.73 20.47 2.55
CA GLY A 25 -21.83 19.76 3.46
C GLY A 25 -21.78 18.24 3.29
N MET A 26 -22.51 17.66 2.34
CA MET A 26 -22.51 16.21 2.06
C MET A 26 -21.11 15.60 1.98
N SER A 27 -20.19 16.24 1.26
CA SER A 27 -18.84 15.70 1.08
C SER A 27 -18.09 15.57 2.41
N LYS A 28 -18.24 16.53 3.33
CA LYS A 28 -17.66 16.48 4.67
C LYS A 28 -18.29 15.39 5.53
N SER A 29 -19.61 15.22 5.45
CA SER A 29 -20.31 14.16 6.17
C SER A 29 -19.89 12.76 5.68
N VAL A 30 -19.71 12.58 4.37
CA VAL A 30 -19.24 11.33 3.77
C VAL A 30 -17.79 11.03 4.17
N GLU A 31 -16.91 12.03 4.13
CA GLU A 31 -15.53 11.90 4.63
C GLU A 31 -15.50 11.45 6.07
N LYS A 32 -16.26 12.13 6.95
CA LYS A 32 -16.34 11.80 8.39
C LYS A 32 -16.82 10.36 8.61
N MET A 33 -17.87 9.94 7.91
CA MET A 33 -18.40 8.59 7.99
C MET A 33 -17.36 7.53 7.57
N VAL A 34 -16.61 7.78 6.49
CA VAL A 34 -15.58 6.85 6.00
C VAL A 34 -14.35 6.85 6.90
N SER A 35 -13.99 7.98 7.51
CA SER A 35 -12.87 8.06 8.47
C SER A 35 -13.17 7.36 9.80
N GLU A 36 -14.41 7.42 10.28
CA GLU A 36 -14.84 6.79 11.54
C GLU A 36 -15.23 5.31 11.37
N CYS A 37 -15.36 4.81 10.14
CA CYS A 37 -15.72 3.42 9.89
C CYS A 37 -14.51 2.47 10.02
N GLU A 38 -14.55 1.60 11.03
CA GLU A 38 -13.50 0.60 11.31
C GLU A 38 -13.18 -0.30 10.10
N VAL A 39 -14.21 -0.75 9.38
CA VAL A 39 -14.05 -1.60 8.19
C VAL A 39 -13.35 -0.83 7.08
N CYS A 40 -13.76 0.43 6.82
CA CYS A 40 -13.10 1.28 5.83
C CYS A 40 -11.63 1.47 6.19
N GLN A 41 -11.30 1.78 7.44
CA GLN A 41 -9.93 2.00 7.90
C GLN A 41 -9.06 0.75 7.77
N LYS A 42 -9.61 -0.43 8.09
CA LYS A 42 -8.89 -1.71 7.98
C LYS A 42 -8.47 -2.04 6.54
N PHE A 43 -9.30 -1.69 5.56
CA PHE A 43 -9.04 -1.99 4.15
C PHE A 43 -8.58 -0.78 3.33
N GLN A 44 -8.38 0.38 3.98
CA GLN A 44 -7.79 1.54 3.33
C GLN A 44 -6.36 1.21 2.88
N ARG A 45 -5.99 1.74 1.71
CA ARG A 45 -4.61 1.61 1.21
C ARG A 45 -3.70 2.46 2.10
N ALA A 46 -2.95 1.81 2.98
CA ALA A 46 -1.97 2.45 3.86
C ALA A 46 -0.53 2.46 3.29
N ASN A 47 -0.36 2.27 1.98
CA ASN A 47 0.96 2.16 1.36
C ASN A 47 1.63 3.53 1.18
N ILE A 48 2.13 4.11 2.28
CA ILE A 48 3.26 5.02 2.19
C ILE A 48 4.46 4.12 1.90
N LYS A 49 5.06 4.26 0.71
CA LYS A 49 6.33 3.60 0.42
C LYS A 49 7.35 4.13 1.44
N GLU A 50 7.86 3.26 2.29
CA GLU A 50 8.96 3.65 3.16
C GLU A 50 10.14 4.15 2.30
N PRO A 51 10.84 5.22 2.73
CA PRO A 51 12.03 5.66 2.04
C PRO A 51 13.06 4.52 1.96
N LEU A 52 13.64 4.33 0.78
CA LEU A 52 14.74 3.38 0.63
C LEU A 52 15.94 3.89 1.44
N LEU A 53 16.27 3.21 2.53
CA LEU A 53 17.46 3.53 3.33
C LEU A 53 18.69 2.92 2.63
N ALA A 54 19.59 3.80 2.19
CA ALA A 54 20.88 3.36 1.66
C ALA A 54 21.70 2.72 2.79
N HIS A 55 22.30 1.56 2.51
CA HIS A 55 23.23 0.91 3.42
C HIS A 55 24.68 1.30 3.08
N GLU A 56 25.56 1.24 4.07
CA GLU A 56 27.00 1.44 3.83
C GLU A 56 27.56 0.36 2.89
N VAL A 57 28.39 0.79 1.94
CA VAL A 57 29.10 -0.12 1.03
C VAL A 57 30.23 -0.82 1.82
N PRO A 58 30.32 -2.16 1.78
CA PRO A 58 31.37 -2.87 2.49
C PRO A 58 32.76 -2.50 1.97
N LYS A 59 33.76 -2.56 2.86
CA LYS A 59 35.15 -2.19 2.55
C LYS A 59 35.96 -3.36 1.99
N ARG A 60 35.49 -4.60 2.17
CA ARG A 60 36.18 -5.81 1.75
C ARG A 60 35.25 -6.71 0.92
N PRO A 61 35.81 -7.43 -0.07
CA PRO A 61 35.08 -8.51 -0.74
C PRO A 61 34.50 -9.49 0.28
N PHE A 62 33.31 -10.01 0.00
CA PHE A 62 32.59 -10.99 0.83
C PHE A 62 32.19 -10.51 2.24
N GLU A 63 32.37 -9.24 2.58
CA GLU A 63 31.94 -8.68 3.86
C GLU A 63 30.40 -8.63 3.99
N LYS A 64 29.71 -8.45 2.86
CA LYS A 64 28.25 -8.54 2.78
C LYS A 64 27.86 -9.31 1.52
N ILE A 65 27.00 -10.30 1.68
CA ILE A 65 26.49 -11.15 0.60
C ILE A 65 24.96 -11.06 0.61
N GLY A 66 24.40 -10.66 -0.52
CA GLY A 66 22.96 -10.77 -0.78
C GLY A 66 22.69 -12.15 -1.38
N MET A 67 21.74 -12.87 -0.80
CA MET A 67 21.31 -14.16 -1.34
C MET A 67 19.82 -14.11 -1.60
N ASP A 68 19.41 -14.68 -2.73
CA ASP A 68 18.00 -14.83 -3.06
C ASP A 68 17.78 -16.14 -3.81
N ILE A 69 16.57 -16.68 -3.68
CA ILE A 69 16.15 -17.88 -4.39
C ILE A 69 15.42 -17.43 -5.65
N MET A 70 15.88 -17.91 -6.80
CA MET A 70 15.24 -17.62 -8.08
C MET A 70 14.92 -18.90 -8.84
N THR A 71 13.78 -18.90 -9.54
CA THR A 71 13.36 -20.02 -10.39
C THR A 71 13.51 -19.62 -11.85
N TYR A 72 14.18 -20.45 -12.64
CA TYR A 72 14.29 -20.28 -14.09
C TYR A 72 14.09 -21.62 -14.80
N LYS A 73 13.16 -21.66 -15.77
CA LYS A 73 12.78 -22.88 -16.50
C LYS A 73 12.46 -24.06 -15.57
N SER A 74 11.71 -23.80 -14.51
CA SER A 74 11.32 -24.80 -13.50
C SER A 74 12.48 -25.41 -12.71
N VAL A 75 13.63 -24.75 -12.70
CA VAL A 75 14.78 -25.10 -11.86
C VAL A 75 15.02 -23.97 -10.87
N ASP A 76 15.21 -24.33 -9.60
CA ASP A 76 15.51 -23.39 -8.54
C ASP A 76 17.03 -23.19 -8.42
N TYR A 77 17.43 -21.93 -8.29
CA TYR A 77 18.80 -21.49 -8.15
C TYR A 77 18.94 -20.61 -6.91
N LEU A 78 20.08 -20.73 -6.24
CA LEU A 78 20.50 -19.76 -5.24
C LEU A 78 21.39 -18.71 -5.92
N SER A 79 20.89 -17.48 -6.00
CA SER A 79 21.65 -16.33 -6.48
C SER A 79 22.41 -15.72 -5.31
N CYS A 80 23.73 -15.54 -5.45
CA CYS A 80 24.58 -14.91 -4.44
C CYS A 80 25.34 -13.75 -5.07
N VAL A 81 25.20 -12.55 -4.49
CA VAL A 81 25.88 -11.33 -4.94
C VAL A 81 26.68 -10.73 -3.79
N THR A 82 27.93 -10.36 -4.04
CA THR A 82 28.74 -9.63 -3.06
C THR A 82 28.57 -8.13 -3.29
N PHE A 83 28.31 -7.36 -2.23
CA PHE A 83 28.27 -5.91 -2.34
C PHE A 83 29.71 -5.37 -2.34
N GLN A 84 30.13 -4.76 -3.46
CA GLN A 84 31.44 -4.13 -3.63
C GLN A 84 31.25 -2.78 -4.33
N ASN A 85 32.19 -1.85 -4.12
CA ASN A 85 32.19 -0.51 -4.71
C ASN A 85 32.68 -0.52 -6.18
#